data_AF-A0A1D8IT20-F1
#
_entry.id   AF-A0A1D8IT20-F1
#
_cell.length_a   1.000
_cell.length_b   1.000
_cell.length_c   1.000
_cell.angle_alpha   90.00
_cell.angle_beta   90.00
_cell.angle_gamma   90.00
#
_symmetry.space_group_name_H-M   'P 1'
#
loop_
_entity.id
_entity.type
_entity.pdbx_description
1 polymer ?
#
loop_
_entity_poly.entity_id
_entity_poly.type
_entity_poly.pdbx_seq_one_letter_code
_entity_poly.pdbx_strand_id
1 'polypeptide(L)'
;MKQMMLAFGMPYDATKDRPTNRGDQVHANGVWARFDSYRSGHAQGTGYSLPAGNPFDDWDVSDRYANQSNFDQTRAQTHRAGTKVVCDLIKKAQLEGLLM
;
A
#
# COMPACT_ATOMS: atom_id res chain seq x y z
N MET A 1 -2.50 -3.76 1.05
CA MET A 1 -1.93 -3.55 -0.31
C MET A 1 -1.08 -4.72 -0.78
N LYS A 2 -0.02 -5.15 -0.08
CA LYS A 2 0.83 -6.28 -0.54
C LYS A 2 0.06 -7.57 -0.84
N GLN A 3 -0.96 -7.91 -0.05
CA GLN A 3 -1.86 -9.04 -0.33
C GLN A 3 -2.58 -8.92 -1.68
N MET A 4 -3.09 -7.74 -2.02
CA MET A 4 -3.68 -7.50 -3.34
C MET A 4 -2.64 -7.55 -4.46
N MET A 5 -1.41 -7.07 -4.21
CA MET A 5 -0.31 -7.20 -5.18
C MET A 5 0.00 -8.67 -5.46
N LEU A 6 -0.05 -9.55 -4.44
CA LEU A 6 0.05 -11.01 -4.64
C LEU A 6 -1.07 -11.53 -5.53
N ALA A 7 -2.31 -11.11 -5.30
CA ALA A 7 -3.45 -11.46 -6.14
C ALA A 7 -3.30 -10.95 -7.59
N PHE A 8 -2.50 -9.90 -7.81
CA PHE A 8 -2.13 -9.38 -9.13
C PHE A 8 -0.81 -9.95 -9.68
N GLY A 9 -0.26 -11.00 -9.07
CA GLY A 9 0.91 -11.72 -9.57
C GLY A 9 2.27 -11.20 -9.08
N MET A 10 2.34 -10.46 -7.96
CA MET A 10 3.62 -10.12 -7.33
C MET A 10 4.38 -11.39 -6.91
N PRO A 11 5.63 -11.59 -7.38
CA PRO A 11 6.44 -12.72 -6.97
C PRO A 11 6.74 -12.71 -5.46
N TYR A 12 6.57 -13.86 -4.80
CA TYR A 12 6.74 -14.00 -3.36
C TYR A 12 7.62 -15.21 -3.01
N ASP A 13 8.58 -14.99 -2.13
CA ASP A 13 9.39 -16.03 -1.51
C ASP A 13 8.72 -16.44 -0.20
N ALA A 14 7.98 -17.56 -0.23
CA ALA A 14 7.29 -18.08 0.95
C ALA A 14 8.24 -18.60 2.03
N THR A 15 9.48 -18.98 1.68
CA THR A 15 10.47 -19.44 2.66
C THR A 15 11.03 -18.26 3.46
N LYS A 16 11.21 -17.11 2.81
CA LYS A 16 11.72 -15.88 3.47
C LYS A 16 10.63 -14.89 3.86
N ASP A 17 9.38 -15.26 3.66
CA ASP A 17 8.18 -14.46 3.91
C ASP A 17 8.29 -13.03 3.38
N ARG A 18 8.68 -12.88 2.11
CA ARG A 18 8.86 -11.56 1.49
C ARG A 18 8.70 -11.59 -0.03
N PRO A 19 8.38 -10.44 -0.66
CA PRO A 19 8.46 -10.32 -2.12
C PRO A 19 9.86 -10.67 -2.63
N THR A 20 9.93 -11.44 -3.72
CA THR A 20 11.22 -11.82 -4.33
C THR A 20 11.95 -10.59 -4.87
N ASN A 21 11.19 -9.66 -5.43
CA ASN A 21 11.69 -8.39 -5.92
C ASN A 21 11.97 -7.44 -4.75
N ARG A 22 13.21 -6.96 -4.64
CA ARG A 22 13.60 -6.02 -3.58
C ARG A 22 12.80 -4.71 -3.63
N GLY A 23 12.40 -4.25 -4.82
CA GLY A 23 11.57 -3.05 -5.01
C GLY A 23 10.17 -3.17 -4.40
N ASP A 24 9.71 -4.37 -4.07
CA ASP A 24 8.41 -4.63 -3.41
C ASP A 24 8.51 -4.78 -1.90
N GLN A 25 9.74 -4.79 -1.38
CA GLN A 25 10.05 -4.80 0.06
C GLN A 25 10.02 -3.39 0.66
N VAL A 26 9.27 -2.47 0.06
CA VAL A 26 9.11 -1.09 0.51
C VAL A 26 8.03 -0.95 1.58
N HIS A 27 8.09 0.17 2.30
CA HIS A 27 7.13 0.58 3.32
C HIS A 27 6.05 1.53 2.74
N ALA A 28 5.35 2.28 3.60
CA ALA A 28 4.17 3.06 3.24
C ALA A 28 4.43 4.10 2.11
N ASN A 29 5.59 4.75 2.14
CA ASN A 29 6.00 5.73 1.13
C ASN A 29 6.16 5.12 -0.28
N GLY A 30 6.72 3.92 -0.39
CA GLY A 30 6.95 3.27 -1.68
C GLY A 30 5.79 2.38 -2.15
N VAL A 31 4.99 1.83 -1.22
CA VAL A 31 4.01 0.79 -1.56
C VAL A 31 2.86 1.32 -2.43
N TRP A 32 2.53 2.61 -2.36
CA TRP A 32 1.47 3.23 -3.18
C TRP A 32 1.76 3.08 -4.68
N ALA A 33 2.97 3.50 -5.10
CA ALA A 33 3.41 3.39 -6.49
C ALA A 33 3.60 1.94 -6.93
N ARG A 34 4.12 1.07 -6.06
CA ARG A 34 4.27 -0.37 -6.35
C ARG A 34 2.90 -1.02 -6.56
N PHE A 35 1.93 -0.74 -5.70
CA PHE A 35 0.58 -1.25 -5.84
C PHE A 35 -0.05 -0.82 -7.19
N ASP A 36 0.11 0.44 -7.57
CA ASP A 36 -0.45 0.95 -8.83
C ASP A 36 0.17 0.26 -10.06
N SER A 37 1.48 -0.02 -10.02
CA SER A 37 2.18 -0.77 -11.08
C SER A 37 1.63 -2.20 -11.24
N TYR A 38 1.37 -2.92 -10.15
CA TYR A 38 0.80 -4.28 -10.25
C TYR A 38 -0.64 -4.26 -10.72
N ARG A 39 -1.42 -3.34 -10.16
CA ARG A 39 -2.84 -3.22 -10.46
C ARG A 39 -3.08 -2.82 -11.92
N SER A 40 -2.34 -1.85 -12.44
CA SER A 40 -2.47 -1.39 -13.84
C SER A 40 -2.01 -2.45 -14.85
N GLY A 41 -1.07 -3.31 -14.46
CA GLY A 41 -0.61 -4.44 -15.27
C GLY A 41 -1.54 -5.67 -15.27
N HIS A 42 -2.66 -5.64 -14.53
CA HIS A 42 -3.52 -6.82 -14.33
C HIS A 42 -4.99 -6.50 -14.65
N ALA A 43 -5.66 -7.36 -15.44
CA ALA A 43 -7.04 -7.12 -15.87
C ALA A 43 -8.03 -6.92 -14.69
N GLN A 44 -7.88 -7.76 -13.65
CA GLN A 44 -8.68 -7.64 -12.42
C GLN A 44 -8.34 -6.42 -11.57
N GLY A 45 -7.21 -5.75 -11.83
CA GLY A 45 -6.76 -4.57 -11.08
C GLY A 45 -7.51 -3.28 -11.45
N THR A 46 -8.16 -3.23 -12.62
CA THR A 46 -8.86 -2.03 -13.11
C THR A 46 -9.88 -1.46 -12.11
N GLY A 47 -10.54 -2.31 -11.33
CA GLY A 47 -11.52 -1.92 -10.31
C GLY A 47 -10.96 -1.38 -8.99
N TYR A 48 -9.64 -1.42 -8.77
CA TYR A 48 -9.03 -1.16 -7.47
C TYR A 48 -8.15 0.11 -7.41
N SER A 49 -8.54 1.17 -8.13
CA SER A 49 -7.75 2.39 -8.24
C SER A 49 -7.53 3.12 -6.91
N LEU A 50 -6.32 3.64 -6.73
CA LEU A 50 -5.98 4.59 -5.66
C LEU A 50 -6.14 6.03 -6.16
N PRO A 51 -6.36 7.00 -5.25
CA PRO A 51 -6.17 8.42 -5.55
C PRO A 51 -4.77 8.72 -6.09
N ALA A 52 -4.66 9.75 -6.92
CA ALA A 52 -3.39 10.14 -7.53
C ALA A 52 -2.33 10.59 -6.50
N GLY A 53 -2.75 11.25 -5.41
CA GLY A 53 -1.86 11.65 -4.33
C GLY A 53 -1.59 10.49 -3.37
N ASN A 54 -0.30 10.25 -3.06
CA ASN A 54 0.09 9.31 -2.02
C ASN A 54 0.03 10.03 -0.65
N PRO A 55 -0.90 9.65 0.25
CA PRO A 55 -1.03 10.27 1.56
C PRO A 55 0.10 9.90 2.52
N PHE A 56 1.07 9.07 2.11
CA PHE A 56 2.22 8.63 2.90
C PHE A 56 3.56 9.01 2.26
N ASP A 57 3.57 9.97 1.33
CA ASP A 57 4.78 10.42 0.64
C ASP A 57 5.82 11.06 1.58
N ASP A 58 5.35 11.68 2.65
CA ASP A 58 6.14 12.30 3.70
C ASP A 58 6.51 11.34 4.85
N TRP A 59 6.10 10.07 4.80
CA TRP A 59 6.41 9.07 5.82
C TRP A 59 7.71 8.33 5.50
N ASP A 60 8.56 8.08 6.50
CA ASP A 60 9.69 7.15 6.38
C ASP A 60 9.77 6.18 7.56
N VAL A 61 10.40 5.03 7.38
CA VAL A 61 10.60 4.06 8.49
C VAL A 61 11.40 4.67 9.64
N SER A 62 12.27 5.63 9.34
CA SER A 62 13.08 6.37 10.31
C SER A 62 12.24 7.26 11.22
N ASP A 63 11.01 7.63 10.81
CA ASP A 63 10.08 8.45 11.61
C ASP A 63 9.68 7.77 12.93
N ARG A 64 9.89 6.46 13.07
CA ARG A 64 9.79 5.75 14.35
C ARG A 64 10.63 6.39 15.46
N TYR A 65 11.75 7.01 15.08
CA TYR A 65 12.69 7.65 16.00
C TYR A 65 12.69 9.17 15.88
N ALA A 66 11.80 9.75 15.08
CA ALA A 66 11.68 11.19 14.94
C ALA A 66 11.12 11.82 16.22
N ASN A 67 11.47 13.08 16.45
CA ASN A 67 10.89 13.85 17.56
C ASN A 67 9.39 14.04 17.31
N GLN A 68 8.58 13.96 18.37
CA GLN A 68 7.14 14.24 18.32
C GLN A 68 6.82 15.59 17.67
N SER A 69 7.68 16.60 17.84
CA SER A 69 7.53 17.93 17.22
C SER A 69 7.50 17.91 15.69
N ASN A 70 7.93 16.82 15.05
CA ASN A 70 7.90 16.64 13.60
C ASN A 70 6.54 16.12 13.09
N PHE A 71 5.59 15.90 13.99
CA PHE A 71 4.24 15.46 13.65
C PHE A 71 3.22 16.49 14.09
N ASP A 72 2.40 16.91 13.16
CA ASP A 72 1.26 17.79 13.42
C ASP A 72 -0.06 17.07 13.12
N GLN A 73 -1.15 17.74 13.50
CA GLN A 73 -2.49 17.21 13.32
C GLN A 73 -2.87 17.04 11.84
N THR A 74 -2.40 17.92 10.96
CA THR A 74 -2.69 17.88 9.52
C THR A 74 -2.10 16.63 8.90
N ARG A 75 -0.81 16.36 9.16
CA ARG A 75 -0.10 15.15 8.71
C ARG A 75 -0.80 13.89 9.19
N ALA A 76 -1.14 13.83 10.48
CA ALA A 76 -1.86 12.69 11.06
C ALA A 76 -3.24 12.46 10.42
N GLN A 77 -3.98 13.53 10.12
CA GLN A 77 -5.28 13.45 9.45
C GLN A 77 -5.16 12.96 8.00
N THR A 78 -4.15 13.43 7.26
CA THR A 78 -3.84 12.96 5.91
C THR A 78 -3.55 11.46 5.90
N HIS A 79 -2.68 10.99 6.80
CA HIS A 79 -2.36 9.55 6.92
C HIS A 79 -3.59 8.72 7.31
N ARG A 80 -4.43 9.25 8.21
CA ARG A 80 -5.70 8.60 8.59
C ARG A 80 -6.65 8.47 7.40
N ALA A 81 -6.83 9.53 6.61
CA ALA A 81 -7.66 9.50 5.41
C ALA A 81 -7.12 8.49 4.38
N GLY A 82 -5.80 8.49 4.16
CA GLY A 82 -5.13 7.50 3.31
C GLY A 82 -5.33 6.05 3.77
N THR A 83 -5.22 5.82 5.07
CA THR A 83 -5.47 4.49 5.66
C THR A 83 -6.91 4.05 5.43
N LYS A 84 -7.89 4.96 5.56
CA LYS A 84 -9.29 4.64 5.28
C LYS A 84 -9.50 4.21 3.82
N VAL A 85 -8.88 4.90 2.86
CA VAL A 85 -8.92 4.51 1.44
C VAL A 85 -8.41 3.08 1.25
N VAL A 86 -7.27 2.74 1.85
CA VAL A 86 -6.69 1.40 1.76
C VAL A 86 -7.61 0.35 2.40
N CYS A 87 -8.19 0.63 3.56
CA CYS A 87 -9.13 -0.27 4.23
C CYS A 87 -10.39 -0.53 3.39
N ASP A 88 -10.97 0.52 2.81
CA ASP A 88 -12.17 0.40 1.97
C ASP A 88 -11.86 -0.40 0.69
N LEU A 89 -10.65 -0.25 0.14
CA LEU A 89 -10.18 -1.04 -1.01
C LEU A 89 -10.00 -2.53 -0.68
N ILE A 90 -9.44 -2.85 0.48
CA ILE A 90 -9.31 -4.24 0.95
C ILE A 90 -10.68 -4.88 1.16
N LYS A 91 -11.62 -4.15 1.79
CA LYS A 91 -13.00 -4.62 1.97
C LYS A 91 -13.67 -4.90 0.64
N LYS A 92 -13.52 -4.00 -0.34
CA LYS A 92 -14.01 -4.21 -1.70
C LYS A 92 -13.43 -5.50 -2.31
N ALA A 93 -12.12 -5.69 -2.21
CA ALA A 93 -11.44 -6.87 -2.73
C ALA A 93 -11.92 -8.18 -2.08
N GLN A 94 -12.25 -8.16 -0.79
CA GLN A 94 -12.86 -9.30 -0.10
C GLN A 94 -14.29 -9.56 -0.59
N LEU A 95 -15.11 -8.52 -0.69
CA LEU A 95 -16.50 -8.64 -1.17
C LEU A 95 -16.58 -9.15 -2.61
N GLU A 96 -15.63 -8.77 -3.45
CA GLU A 96 -15.56 -9.18 -4.87
C GLU A 96 -14.80 -10.51 -5.07
N GLY A 97 -14.31 -11.13 -3.99
CA GLY A 97 -13.63 -12.44 -4.02
C GLY A 97 -12.19 -12.41 -4.56
N LEU A 98 -11.57 -11.23 -4.72
CA LEU A 98 -10.15 -11.11 -5.06
C LEU A 98 -9.26 -11.57 -3.89
N LEU A 99 -9.66 -11.24 -2.66
CA LEU A 99 -9.01 -11.68 -1.43
C LEU A 99 -9.94 -12.61 -0.66
N MET A 100 -9.36 -13.65 -0.06
CA MET A 100 -10.03 -14.54 0.90
C MET A 100 -9.80 -14.07 2.33
#